data_AF-A0A6H9T8F7-F1
#
_entry.id   AF-A0A6H9T8F7-F1
#
_cell.length_a   1.000
_cell.length_b   1.000
_cell.length_c   1.000
_cell.angle_alpha   90.00
_cell.angle_beta   90.00
_cell.angle_gamma   90.00
#
_symmetry.space_group_name_H-M   'P 1'
#
loop_
_entity.id
_entity.type
_entity.pdbx_description
1 polymer ?
#
loop_
_entity_poly.entity_id
_entity_poly.type
_entity_poly.pdbx_seq_one_letter_code
_entity_poly.pdbx_strand_id
1 'polypeptide(L)' 'MARTARIVEIPSLGTLDRAAGDLSRQLAQALRDAVRRGDVRPGDALPSTRLLAAALQVARGTVVDAYAQLVAEGFLEA' A
#
# COMPACT_ATOMS: atom_id res chain seq x y z
N MET A 1 -2.74 -11.75 19.40
CA MET A 1 -3.90 -11.10 18.78
C MET A 1 -3.43 -10.36 17.55
N ALA A 2 -3.53 -10.97 16.37
CA ALA A 2 -3.08 -10.38 15.12
C ALA A 2 -3.96 -9.18 14.79
N ARG A 3 -3.41 -7.96 14.86
CA ARG A 3 -4.08 -6.76 14.38
C ARG A 3 -4.08 -6.85 12.86
N THR A 4 -5.15 -7.44 12.32
CA THR A 4 -5.46 -7.34 10.89
C THR A 4 -5.67 -5.87 10.61
N ALA A 5 -4.72 -5.21 9.93
CA ALA A 5 -4.91 -3.85 9.47
C ALA A 5 -6.22 -3.83 8.66
N ARG A 6 -7.24 -3.16 9.20
CA ARG A 6 -8.53 -3.06 8.53
C ARG A 6 -8.30 -2.27 7.25
N ILE A 7 -8.39 -3.00 6.15
CA ILE A 7 -8.31 -2.62 4.74
C ILE A 7 -8.98 -1.29 4.35
N VAL A 8 -9.87 -0.74 5.18
CA VAL A 8 -10.90 0.21 4.76
C VAL A 8 -10.65 1.64 5.29
N GLU A 9 -9.65 1.86 6.13
CA GLU A 9 -9.33 3.19 6.66
C GLU A 9 -7.87 3.58 6.40
N ILE A 10 -7.39 3.42 5.17
CA ILE A 10 -6.38 4.37 4.67
C ILE A 10 -7.14 5.41 3.83
N PRO A 11 -7.91 6.34 4.46
CA PRO A 11 -8.52 7.46 3.74
C PRO A 11 -7.46 8.35 3.06
N SER A 12 -6.20 8.11 3.42
CA SER A 12 -5.01 8.81 3.00
C SER A 12 -4.31 8.22 1.77
N LEU A 13 -4.83 7.16 1.14
CA LEU A 13 -4.24 6.60 -0.09
C LEU A 13 -4.28 7.59 -1.26
N GLY A 14 -5.10 8.64 -1.14
CA GLY A 14 -5.26 9.66 -2.16
C GLY A 14 -5.87 9.08 -3.44
N THR A 15 -6.42 9.96 -4.27
CA THR A 15 -6.76 9.60 -5.65
C THR A 15 -5.46 9.27 -6.39
N LEU A 16 -5.19 7.98 -6.61
CA LEU A 16 -4.13 7.54 -7.53
C LEU A 16 -4.44 8.11 -8.92
N ASP A 17 -3.54 8.92 -9.44
CA ASP A 17 -3.69 9.54 -10.74
C ASP A 17 -3.24 8.57 -11.83
N ARG A 18 -4.22 7.95 -12.49
CA ARG A 18 -3.99 7.02 -13.60
C ARG A 18 -3.46 7.72 -14.86
N ALA A 19 -3.67 9.03 -14.99
CA ALA A 19 -3.21 9.81 -16.12
C ALA A 19 -1.76 10.29 -15.96
N ALA A 20 -1.29 10.47 -14.72
CA ALA A 20 0.09 10.86 -14.41
C ALA A 20 1.13 9.75 -14.66
N GLY A 21 0.70 8.49 -14.79
CA GLY A 21 1.60 7.34 -14.92
C GLY A 21 2.17 6.86 -13.58
N ASP A 22 2.81 5.67 -13.59
CA ASP A 22 3.48 5.06 -12.43
C ASP A 22 2.62 4.88 -11.16
N LEU A 23 1.46 4.24 -11.31
CA LEU A 23 0.55 3.91 -10.20
C LEU A 23 1.23 3.13 -9.06
N SER A 24 2.24 2.31 -9.37
CA SER A 24 2.99 1.52 -8.37
C SER A 24 3.79 2.45 -7.45
N ARG A 25 4.46 3.45 -8.02
CA ARG A 25 5.21 4.46 -7.26
C ARG A 25 4.28 5.33 -6.43
N GLN A 26 3.15 5.75 -6.99
CA GLN A 26 2.14 6.51 -6.25
C GLN A 26 1.58 5.72 -5.07
N LEU A 27 1.29 4.43 -5.28
CA LEU A 27 0.84 3.53 -4.22
C LEU A 27 1.91 3.34 -3.13
N ALA A 28 3.18 3.14 -3.51
CA ALA A 28 4.29 3.04 -2.57
C ALA A 28 4.45 4.33 -1.75
N GLN A 29 4.35 5.49 -2.38
CA GLN A 29 4.39 6.79 -1.69
C GLN A 29 3.26 6.93 -0.68
N ALA A 30 2.03 6.61 -1.08
CA ALA A 30 0.87 6.75 -0.22
C ALA A 30 0.91 5.77 0.97
N LEU A 31 1.44 4.57 0.78
CA LEU A 31 1.73 3.61 1.86
C LEU A 31 2.80 4.14 2.82
N ARG A 32 3.89 4.74 2.31
CA ARG A 32 4.89 5.41 3.17
C ARG A 32 4.29 6.52 4.00
N ASP A 33 3.44 7.34 3.39
CA ASP A 33 2.81 8.42 4.11
C ASP A 33 1.83 7.90 5.18
N ALA A 34 1.14 6.78 4.92
CA ALA A 34 0.29 6.11 5.91
C ALA A 34 1.11 5.57 7.09
N VAL A 35 2.28 4.97 6.83
CA VAL A 35 3.22 4.56 7.88
C VAL A 35 3.72 5.76 8.68
N ARG A 36 4.08 6.87 8.00
CA ARG A 36 4.54 8.11 8.66
C ARG A 36 3.45 8.78 9.51
N ARG A 37 2.19 8.71 9.09
CA ARG A 37 1.04 9.20 9.86
C ARG A 37 0.70 8.32 11.07
N GLY A 38 1.22 7.09 11.10
CA GLY A 38 0.88 6.10 12.13
C GLY A 38 -0.43 5.36 11.87
N ASP A 39 -0.97 5.47 10.65
CA ASP A 39 -2.14 4.70 10.18
C ASP A 39 -1.78 3.20 10.05
N VAL A 40 -0.52 2.93 9.71
CA VAL A 40 0.06 1.58 9.64
C VAL A 40 1.27 1.54 10.57
N ARG A 41 1.23 0.68 11.59
CA ARG A 41 2.36 0.53 12.51
C ARG A 41 3.33 -0.55 12.03
N PRO A 42 4.63 -0.44 12.37
CA PRO A 42 5.57 -1.54 12.18
C PRO A 42 5.04 -2.81 12.84
N GLY A 43 4.93 -3.90 12.08
CA GLY A 43 4.39 -5.19 12.53
C GLY A 43 2.87 -5.36 12.33
N ASP A 44 2.15 -4.34 11.85
CA ASP A 44 0.78 -4.53 11.38
C ASP A 44 0.79 -5.31 10.07
N ALA A 45 -0.07 -6.32 9.97
CA ALA A 45 -0.18 -7.12 8.76
C ALA A 45 -0.81 -6.30 7.63
N LEU A 46 -0.08 -6.12 6.53
CA LEU A 46 -0.62 -5.50 5.34
C LEU A 46 -1.65 -6.40 4.65
N PRO A 47 -2.62 -5.81 3.92
CA PRO A 47 -3.53 -6.57 3.09
C PRO A 47 -2.78 -7.31 1.99
N SER A 48 -3.31 -8.48 1.62
CA SER A 48 -2.78 -9.23 0.48
C SER A 48 -2.84 -8.38 -0.80
N THR A 49 -1.84 -8.54 -1.68
CA THR A 49 -1.77 -7.81 -2.96
C THR A 49 -3.06 -7.95 -3.78
N ARG A 50 -3.71 -9.11 -3.70
CA ARG A 50 -4.98 -9.40 -4.39
C ARG A 50 -6.14 -8.56 -3.84
N LEU A 51 -6.21 -8.43 -2.52
CA LEU A 51 -7.28 -7.72 -1.85
C LEU A 51 -7.10 -6.20 -2.03
N LEU A 52 -5.87 -5.70 -1.88
CA LEU A 52 -5.57 -4.28 -2.09
C LEU A 52 -5.81 -3.85 -3.55
N ALA A 53 -5.43 -4.69 -4.51
CA ALA A 53 -5.69 -4.44 -5.92
C ALA A 53 -7.21 -4.34 -6.22
N ALA A 54 -8.01 -5.22 -5.61
CA ALA A 54 -9.46 -5.18 -5.76
C ALA A 54 -10.09 -3.93 -5.12
N ALA A 55 -9.61 -3.55 -3.92
CA ALA A 55 -10.10 -2.36 -3.21
C ALA A 55 -9.78 -1.06 -3.96
N LEU A 56 -8.61 -0.96 -4.58
CA LEU A 56 -8.18 0.22 -5.34
C LEU A 56 -8.56 0.17 -6.83
N GLN A 57 -9.14 -0.95 -7.27
CA GLN A 57 -9.43 -1.23 -8.68
C GLN A 57 -8.23 -0.97 -9.59
N VAL A 58 -7.06 -1.48 -9.19
CA VAL A 58 -5.81 -1.42 -9.96
C VAL A 58 -5.35 -2.81 -10.38
N ALA A 59 -4.44 -2.88 -11.35
CA ALA A 59 -3.82 -4.14 -11.72
C ALA A 59 -3.03 -4.73 -10.54
N ARG A 60 -3.07 -6.04 -10.36
CA ARG A 60 -2.28 -6.73 -9.32
C ARG A 60 -0.79 -6.43 -9.44
N GLY A 61 -0.26 -6.35 -10.68
CA GLY A 61 1.14 -6.01 -10.94
C GLY A 61 1.56 -4.71 -10.26
N THR A 62 0.73 -3.67 -10.37
CA THR A 62 0.95 -2.38 -9.71
C THR A 62 1.14 -2.49 -8.20
N VAL A 63 0.34 -3.32 -7.53
CA VAL A 63 0.45 -3.53 -6.08
C VAL A 63 1.67 -4.36 -5.72
N VAL A 64 1.98 -5.38 -6.53
CA VAL A 64 3.20 -6.19 -6.36
C VAL A 64 4.44 -5.31 -6.49
N ASP A 65 4.49 -4.46 -7.51
CA ASP A 65 5.61 -3.55 -7.75
C ASP A 65 5.75 -2.52 -6.61
N ALA A 66 4.63 -1.98 -6.12
CA ALA A 66 4.64 -1.07 -4.98
C ALA A 66 5.17 -1.74 -3.71
N TYR A 67 4.73 -2.97 -3.42
CA TYR A 67 5.21 -3.72 -2.26
C TYR A 67 6.68 -4.10 -2.42
N ALA A 68 7.11 -4.55 -3.60
CA ALA A 68 8.50 -4.87 -3.88
C ALA A 68 9.40 -3.65 -3.69
N GLN A 69 8.95 -2.48 -4.14
CA GLN A 69 9.65 -1.22 -3.91
C GLN A 69 9.77 -0.91 -2.41
N LEU A 70 8.69 -1.05 -1.64
CA LEU A 70 8.72 -0.80 -0.20
C LEU A 70 9.58 -1.81 0.57
N VAL A 71 9.63 -3.06 0.14
CA VAL A 71 10.55 -4.07 0.68
C VAL A 71 12.01 -3.69 0.38
N ALA A 72 12.29 -3.28 -0.86
CA ALA A 72 13.63 -2.84 -1.26
C ALA A 72 14.09 -1.57 -0.51
N GLU A 73 13.16 -0.68 -0.17
CA GLU A 73 13.41 0.51 0.64
C GLU A 73 13.47 0.23 2.15
N GLY A 74 13.17 -1.01 2.59
CA GLY A 74 13.19 -1.40 4.00
C GLY A 74 11.96 -0.95 4.82
N PHE A 75 10.87 -0.55 4.15
CA PHE A 75 9.61 -0.21 4.80
C PHE A 75 8.75 -1.43 5.11
N LEU A 76 8.91 -2.52 4.35
CA LEU A 76 8.18 -3.78 4.51
C LEU A 76 9.14 -4.96 4.58
N GLU A 77 8.69 -6.03 5.23
CA GLU A 77 9.33 -7.34 5.19
C GLU A 77 8.42 -8.31 4.41
N ALA A 78 9.05 -9.17 3.60
CA ALA A 78 8.36 -10.14 2.73
C ALA A 78 8.12 -11.48 3.44
#